data_AF-A0A7S7QJ47-F1
#
_entry.id   AF-A0A7S7QJ47-F1
#
_cell.length_a   1.000
_cell.length_b   1.000
_cell.length_c   1.000
_cell.angle_alpha   90.00
_cell.angle_beta   90.00
_cell.angle_gamma   90.00
#
_symmetry.space_group_name_H-M   'P 1'
#
loop_
_entity.id
_entity.type
_entity.pdbx_description
1 polymer ?
#
loop_
_entity_poly.entity_id
_entity_poly.type
_entity_poly.pdbx_seq_one_letter_code
_entity_poly.pdbx_strand_id
1 'polypeptide(L)' 'MLAVESNNVIDIRLRRIATGAVNAAEETRLMMSEKVDAALEAGSMLMSGGKPAEVIDFYRKSVAANLARLA' A
#
# COMPACT_ATOMS: atom_id res chain seq x y z
N MET A 1 -2.50 -13.41 -4.67
CA MET A 1 -3.07 -12.61 -5.79
C MET A 1 -2.98 -11.14 -5.38
N LEU A 2 -2.00 -10.38 -5.89
CA LEU A 2 -1.67 -9.04 -5.35
C LEU A 2 -2.87 -8.07 -5.31
N ALA A 3 -3.73 -8.09 -6.33
CA ALA A 3 -4.94 -7.26 -6.34
C ALA A 3 -5.88 -7.56 -5.16
N VAL A 4 -6.06 -8.84 -4.81
CA VAL A 4 -6.91 -9.26 -3.68
C VAL A 4 -6.29 -8.83 -2.34
N GLU A 5 -4.99 -9.04 -2.17
CA GLU A 5 -4.25 -8.65 -0.95
C GLU A 5 -4.31 -7.13 -0.74
N SER A 6 -4.12 -6.34 -1.81
CA SER A 6 -4.24 -4.88 -1.76
C SER A 6 -5.65 -4.43 -1.39
N ASN A 7 -6.69 -5.06 -1.94
CA ASN A 7 -8.08 -4.73 -1.60
C ASN A 7 -8.41 -5.05 -0.14
N ASN A 8 -7.86 -6.13 0.42
CA ASN A 8 -8.05 -6.46 1.84
C ASN A 8 -7.48 -5.38 2.77
N VAL A 9 -6.27 -4.88 2.48
CA VAL A 9 -5.66 -3.77 3.24
C VAL A 9 -6.51 -2.51 3.17
N ILE A 10 -7.03 -2.18 1.98
CA ILE A 10 -7.91 -1.01 1.79
C ILE A 10 -9.21 -1.17 2.58
N ASP A 11 -9.85 -2.34 2.49
CA ASP A 11 -11.11 -2.65 3.19
C ASP A 11 -10.95 -2.53 4.72
N ILE A 12 -9.86 -3.05 5.30
CA ILE A 12 -9.56 -2.89 6.73
C ILE A 12 -9.47 -1.41 7.13
N ARG A 13 -8.73 -0.59 6.36
CA ARG A 13 -8.57 0.84 6.67
C ARG A 13 -9.86 1.62 6.50
N LEU A 14 -10.63 1.34 5.46
CA LEU A 14 -11.94 1.96 5.24
C LEU A 14 -12.91 1.62 6.36
N ARG A 15 -12.90 0.37 6.87
CA ARG A 15 -13.68 0.00 8.06
C ARG A 15 -13.26 0.79 9.30
N ARG A 16 -11.95 0.92 9.57
CA ARG A 16 -11.45 1.71 10.72
C ARG A 16 -11.84 3.19 10.64
N ILE A 17 -11.85 3.76 9.44
CA ILE A 17 -12.36 5.12 9.19
C ILE A 17 -13.87 5.18 9.45
N ALA A 18 -14.65 4.25 8.89
CA ALA A 18 -16.10 4.24 9.01
C ALA A 18 -16.59 4.04 10.45
N THR A 19 -15.88 3.26 11.27
CA THR A 19 -16.20 3.08 12.69
C THR A 19 -15.66 4.18 13.60
N GLY A 20 -14.90 5.14 13.05
CA GLY A 20 -14.25 6.19 13.84
C GLY A 20 -13.10 5.69 14.72
N ALA A 21 -12.59 4.47 14.49
CA ALA A 21 -11.50 3.89 15.25
C ALA A 21 -10.14 4.59 15.00
N VAL A 22 -10.05 5.42 13.96
CA VAL A 22 -8.90 6.25 13.63
C VAL A 22 -9.36 7.63 13.15
N ASN A 23 -8.47 8.62 13.21
CA ASN A 23 -8.75 9.91 12.58
C ASN A 23 -8.78 9.74 11.05
N ALA A 24 -9.93 10.04 10.44
CA ALA A 24 -10.15 9.83 9.01
C ALA A 24 -9.20 10.63 8.12
N ALA A 25 -8.93 11.89 8.46
CA ALA A 25 -8.06 12.75 7.67
C ALA A 25 -6.60 12.26 7.70
N GLU A 26 -6.12 11.91 8.89
CA GLU A 26 -4.76 11.42 9.06
C GLU A 26 -4.56 10.04 8.41
N GLU A 27 -5.51 9.11 8.59
CA GLU A 27 -5.41 7.79 7.94
C GLU A 27 -5.47 7.90 6.41
N THR A 28 -6.33 8.78 5.88
CA THR A 28 -6.40 9.01 4.43
C THR A 28 -5.10 9.62 3.89
N ARG A 29 -4.51 10.59 4.61
CA ARG A 29 -3.23 11.18 4.24
C ARG A 29 -2.12 10.13 4.25
N LEU A 30 -2.07 9.30 5.29
CA LEU A 30 -1.12 8.19 5.40
C LEU A 30 -1.24 7.21 4.24
N MET A 31 -2.48 6.77 3.91
CA MET A 31 -2.74 5.89 2.77
C MET A 31 -2.28 6.48 1.43
N MET A 32 -2.45 7.78 1.23
CA MET A 32 -2.00 8.44 0.00
C MET A 32 -0.48 8.57 -0.07
N SER A 33 0.16 8.97 1.03
CA SER A 33 1.63 9.04 1.10
C SER A 33 2.26 7.69 0.79
N GLU A 34 1.78 6.60 1.41
CA GLU A 34 2.27 5.24 1.12
C GLU A 34 2.14 4.86 -0.37
N LYS A 35 1.08 5.31 -1.06
CA LYS A 35 0.90 5.05 -2.52
C LYS A 35 1.87 5.85 -3.36
N VAL A 36 2.08 7.12 -3.02
CA VAL A 36 3.00 8.01 -3.73
C VAL A 36 4.43 7.49 -3.57
N ASP A 37 4.85 7.16 -2.35
CA ASP A 37 6.18 6.63 -2.05
C ASP A 37 6.44 5.32 -2.82
N ALA A 38 5.47 4.39 -2.80
CA ALA A 38 5.58 3.14 -3.55
C ALA A 38 5.63 3.35 -5.07
N ALA A 39 4.92 4.36 -5.60
CA ALA A 39 4.97 4.68 -7.03
C ALA A 39 6.31 5.32 -7.43
N LEU A 40 6.88 6.18 -6.58
CA LEU A 40 8.20 6.76 -6.80
C LEU A 40 9.29 5.69 -6.80
N GLU A 41 9.25 4.77 -5.83
CA GLU A 41 10.20 3.66 -5.73
C GLU A 41 10.08 2.72 -6.96
N ALA A 42 8.86 2.31 -7.32
CA ALA A 42 8.63 1.50 -8.51
C ALA A 42 9.08 2.21 -9.80
N GLY A 43 8.85 3.52 -9.91
CA GLY A 43 9.34 4.34 -11.01
C GLY A 43 10.86 4.37 -11.08
N SER A 44 11.54 4.54 -9.95
CA SER A 44 13.00 4.48 -9.83
C SER A 44 13.56 3.11 -10.23
N MET A 45 12.92 2.01 -9.78
CA MET A 45 13.27 0.65 -10.19
C MET A 45 13.20 0.48 -11.71
N LEU A 46 12.14 0.99 -12.36
CA LEU A 46 12.03 0.93 -13.81
C LEU A 46 13.06 1.81 -14.53
N MET A 47 13.28 3.03 -14.05
CA MET A 47 14.25 3.97 -14.64
C MET A 47 15.70 3.45 -14.56
N SER A 48 16.02 2.68 -13.52
CA SER A 48 17.33 2.02 -13.36
C SER A 48 17.48 0.71 -14.15
N GLY A 49 16.48 0.32 -14.94
CA GLY A 49 16.50 -0.90 -15.76
C GLY A 49 16.00 -2.16 -15.06
N GLY A 50 15.30 -2.02 -13.94
CA GLY A 50 14.66 -3.13 -13.22
C GLY A 50 13.56 -3.81 -14.04
N LYS A 51 13.36 -5.10 -13.77
CA LYS A 51 12.37 -5.93 -14.45
C LYS A 51 10.97 -5.69 -13.87
N PRO A 52 9.90 -5.79 -14.67
CA PRO A 52 8.52 -5.70 -14.17
C PRO A 52 8.21 -6.68 -13.02
N ALA A 53 8.84 -7.87 -13.02
CA ALA A 53 8.68 -8.84 -11.94
C ALA A 53 9.18 -8.31 -10.58
N GLU A 54 10.27 -7.53 -10.58
CA GLU A 54 10.84 -6.94 -9.36
C GLU A 54 9.90 -5.87 -8.78
N VAL A 55 9.24 -5.08 -9.64
CA VAL A 55 8.20 -4.12 -9.23
C VAL A 55 7.01 -4.83 -8.60
N ILE A 56 6.57 -5.95 -9.17
CA ILE A 56 5.47 -6.75 -8.60
C ILE A 56 5.85 -7.30 -7.23
N ASP A 57 7.07 -7.83 -7.08
CA ASP A 57 7.55 -8.36 -5.81
C ASP A 57 7.74 -7.27 -4.75
N PHE A 58 8.18 -6.08 -5.16
CA PHE A 58 8.19 -4.89 -4.31
C PHE A 58 6.78 -4.58 -3.78
N TYR A 59 5.77 -4.47 -4.65
CA TYR A 59 4.40 -4.21 -4.21
C TYR A 59 3.85 -5.30 -3.29
N ARG A 60 4.15 -6.58 -3.54
CA ARG A 60 3.76 -7.68 -2.63
C ARG A 60 4.33 -7.49 -1.23
N LYS A 61 5.62 -7.16 -1.11
CA LYS A 61 6.27 -6.90 0.18
C LYS A 61 5.62 -5.72 0.89
N SER A 62 5.36 -4.63 0.17
CA SER A 62 4.74 -3.42 0.73
C SER A 62 3.31 -3.69 1.24
N VAL A 63 2.50 -4.44 0.48
CA VAL A 63 1.14 -4.83 0.89
C VAL A 63 1.16 -5.76 2.10
N ALA A 64 2.08 -6.72 2.14
CA ALA A 64 2.23 -7.63 3.28
C ALA A 64 2.64 -6.89 4.56
N ALA A 65 3.58 -5.94 4.46
CA ALA A 65 3.98 -5.08 5.59
C ALA A 65 2.82 -4.23 6.09
N ASN A 66 2.02 -3.67 5.17
CA ASN A 66 0.82 -2.91 5.52
C ASN A 66 -0.22 -3.77 6.22
N LEU A 67 -0.45 -5.00 5.77
CA LEU A 67 -1.36 -5.92 6.42
C LEU A 67 -0.88 -6.28 7.83
N ALA A 68 0.42 -6.56 8.00
CA ALA A 68 1.00 -6.88 9.31
C ALA A 68 0.88 -5.72 10.31
N ARG A 69 0.95 -4.46 9.86
CA ARG A 69 0.74 -3.27 10.70
C ARG A 69 -0.72 -3.07 11.13
N LEU A 70 -1.66 -3.62 10.34
CA LEU A 70 -3.10 -3.45 10.57
C LEU A 70 -3.73 -4.61 11.35
N ALA A 71 -3.01 -5.74 11.50
CA ALA A 71 -3.39 -6.86 12.36
C ALA A 71 -3.27 -6.48 13.85
#